data_AF-A0AAW9RAX4-F1
#
_entry.id   AF-A0AAW9RAX4-F1
#
_cell.length_a   1.000
_cell.length_b   1.000
_cell.length_c   1.000
_cell.angle_alpha   90.00
_cell.angle_beta   90.00
_cell.angle_gamma   90.00
#
_symmetry.space_group_name_H-M   'P 1'
#
loop_
_entity.id
_entity.type
_entity.pdbx_description
1 polymer ?
#
loop_
_entity_poly.entity_id
_entity_poly.type
_entity_poly.pdbx_seq_one_letter_code
_entity_poly.pdbx_strand_id
1 'polypeptide(L)'
;MKKGRMTRVLLATVVVAAVTPATVFALVGVFSGMGAGELFTALVHQMGAPRLNLLVTGLLSLAPVLLMAVILGLGWWLGRFRQTGFAVAVGGAGGIVLVLIAANLEFWPHYLPSMTYPGWPHGLELLLGPLIGAPVGMMAGMIVGYLFARGS
;
A
#
# COMPACT_ATOMS: atom_id res chain seq x y z
N MET A 1 15.64 -7.54 -21.01
CA MET A 1 14.88 -8.07 -19.85
C MET A 1 13.49 -8.52 -20.31
N LYS A 2 12.98 -9.69 -19.86
CA LYS A 2 11.67 -10.20 -20.31
C LYS A 2 10.53 -9.39 -19.66
N LYS A 3 9.67 -8.77 -20.48
CA LYS A 3 8.46 -8.00 -20.09
C LYS A 3 7.65 -8.67 -18.95
N GLY A 4 7.62 -10.00 -18.92
CA GLY A 4 6.91 -10.77 -17.90
C GLY A 4 7.38 -10.61 -16.45
N ARG A 5 8.65 -10.26 -16.15
CA ARG A 5 9.08 -10.05 -14.76
C ARG A 5 8.45 -8.78 -14.15
N MET A 6 8.43 -7.69 -14.91
CA MET A 6 7.86 -6.42 -14.45
C MET A 6 6.36 -6.52 -14.24
N THR A 7 5.64 -7.20 -15.15
CA THR A 7 4.21 -7.47 -14.98
C THR A 7 3.92 -8.26 -13.70
N ARG A 8 4.74 -9.25 -13.36
CA ARG A 8 4.57 -10.00 -12.10
C ARG A 8 4.74 -9.12 -10.87
N VAL A 9 5.72 -8.21 -10.86
CA VAL A 9 5.91 -7.25 -9.76
C VAL A 9 4.68 -6.35 -9.62
N LEU A 10 4.19 -5.80 -10.73
CA LEU A 10 2.98 -4.96 -10.72
C LEU A 10 1.76 -5.71 -10.18
N LEU A 11 1.51 -6.93 -10.68
CA LEU A 11 0.39 -7.75 -10.22
C LEU A 11 0.51 -8.11 -8.73
N ALA A 12 1.71 -8.50 -8.28
CA ALA A 12 1.96 -8.75 -6.86
C ALA A 12 1.72 -7.48 -6.03
N THR A 13 2.16 -6.32 -6.52
CA THR A 13 1.96 -5.04 -5.82
C THR A 13 0.48 -4.66 -5.76
N VAL A 14 -0.30 -4.90 -6.83
CA VAL A 14 -1.76 -4.69 -6.82
C VAL A 14 -2.42 -5.54 -5.73
N VAL A 15 -2.11 -6.83 -5.70
CA VAL A 15 -2.68 -7.75 -4.69
C VAL A 15 -2.28 -7.30 -3.30
N VAL A 16 -0.98 -7.08 -3.04
CA VAL A 16 -0.48 -6.67 -1.73
C VAL A 16 -1.10 -5.34 -1.30
N ALA A 17 -1.06 -4.30 -2.14
CA ALA A 17 -1.64 -3.00 -1.81
C ALA A 17 -3.14 -3.07 -1.49
N ALA A 18 -3.90 -3.88 -2.24
CA ALA A 18 -5.33 -4.08 -1.98
C ALA A 18 -5.60 -4.76 -0.64
N VAL A 19 -4.81 -5.76 -0.26
CA VAL A 19 -5.03 -6.53 0.99
C VAL A 19 -4.36 -5.92 2.22
N THR A 20 -3.38 -5.01 2.04
CA THR A 20 -2.62 -4.40 3.15
C THR A 20 -3.51 -3.79 4.21
N PRO A 21 -4.53 -2.95 3.91
CA PRO A 21 -5.37 -2.35 4.95
C PRO A 21 -6.05 -3.39 5.84
N ALA A 22 -6.67 -4.40 5.23
CA ALA A 22 -7.34 -5.49 5.96
C ALA A 22 -6.34 -6.33 6.76
N THR A 23 -5.14 -6.56 6.21
CA THR A 23 -4.08 -7.33 6.89
C THR A 23 -3.56 -6.59 8.12
N VAL A 24 -3.28 -5.30 7.99
CA VAL A 24 -2.81 -4.48 9.11
C VAL A 24 -3.90 -4.34 10.17
N PHE A 25 -5.16 -4.12 9.76
CA PHE A 25 -6.30 -4.12 10.68
C PHE A 25 -6.37 -5.43 11.48
N ALA A 26 -6.28 -6.57 10.79
CA ALA A 26 -6.32 -7.88 11.43
C ALA A 26 -5.18 -8.06 12.44
N LEU A 27 -3.95 -7.71 12.04
CA LEU A 27 -2.78 -7.77 12.92
C LEU A 27 -2.95 -6.89 14.15
N VAL A 28 -3.34 -5.63 13.97
CA VAL A 28 -3.56 -4.70 15.10
C VAL A 28 -4.65 -5.24 16.02
N GLY A 29 -5.75 -5.78 15.49
CA GLY A 29 -6.80 -6.39 16.32
C GLY A 29 -6.30 -7.56 17.17
N VAL A 30 -5.47 -8.45 16.59
CA VAL A 30 -4.82 -9.53 17.35
C VAL A 30 -3.91 -8.97 18.44
N PHE A 31 -3.08 -7.98 18.12
CA PHE A 31 -2.17 -7.35 19.10
C PHE A 31 -2.89 -6.53 20.17
N SER A 32 -4.09 -6.02 19.88
CA SER A 32 -4.97 -5.35 20.84
C SER A 32 -5.81 -6.32 21.70
N GLY A 33 -5.59 -7.63 21.57
CA GLY A 33 -6.21 -8.65 22.41
C GLY A 33 -7.60 -9.11 21.96
N MET A 34 -8.02 -8.81 20.73
CA MET A 34 -9.33 -9.24 20.22
C MET A 34 -9.37 -10.74 19.98
N GLY A 35 -10.48 -11.38 20.37
CA GLY A 35 -10.73 -12.78 20.01
C GLY A 35 -10.97 -12.94 18.50
N ALA A 36 -10.71 -14.14 17.97
CA ALA A 36 -10.88 -14.41 16.52
C ALA A 36 -12.30 -14.09 16.01
N GLY A 37 -13.34 -14.39 16.79
CA GLY A 37 -14.74 -14.09 16.45
C GLY A 37 -15.06 -12.59 16.46
N GLU A 38 -14.54 -11.86 17.44
CA GLU A 38 -14.67 -10.39 17.52
C GLU A 38 -13.95 -9.72 16.35
N LEU A 39 -12.74 -10.20 16.04
CA LEU A 39 -11.94 -9.68 14.93
C LEU A 39 -12.63 -9.90 13.58
N PHE A 40 -13.18 -11.09 13.36
CA PHE A 40 -13.94 -11.39 12.15
C PHE A 40 -15.17 -10.48 12.02
N THR A 41 -15.91 -10.29 13.11
CA THR A 41 -17.07 -9.38 13.14
C THR A 41 -16.64 -7.93 12.84
N ALA A 42 -15.55 -7.47 13.44
CA ALA A 42 -15.00 -6.13 13.24
C ALA A 42 -14.53 -5.92 11.79
N LEU A 43 -13.86 -6.92 11.20
CA LEU A 43 -13.44 -6.90 9.79
C LEU A 43 -14.64 -6.76 8.86
N VAL A 44 -15.67 -7.62 9.01
CA VAL A 44 -16.88 -7.57 8.17
C VAL A 44 -17.58 -6.21 8.32
N HIS A 45 -17.73 -5.73 9.54
CA HIS A 45 -18.32 -4.41 9.80
C HIS A 45 -17.52 -3.29 9.12
N GLN A 46 -16.19 -3.34 9.18
CA GLN A 46 -15.32 -2.34 8.55
C GLN A 46 -15.15 -2.49 7.04
N MET A 47 -15.60 -3.58 6.42
CA MET A 47 -15.69 -3.67 4.96
C MET A 47 -16.91 -2.91 4.43
N GLY A 48 -17.98 -2.79 5.22
CA GLY A 48 -19.26 -2.17 4.81
C GLY A 48 -19.58 -0.83 5.47
N ALA A 49 -18.69 -0.30 6.32
CA ALA A 49 -18.98 0.93 7.06
C ALA A 49 -19.23 2.13 6.12
N PRO A 50 -20.19 3.03 6.40
CA PRO A 50 -20.55 4.18 5.55
C PRO A 50 -19.55 5.35 5.63
N ARG A 51 -18.30 5.05 5.94
CA ARG A 51 -17.18 6.00 6.10
C ARG A 51 -15.96 5.48 5.31
N LEU A 52 -14.80 6.12 5.45
CA LEU A 52 -13.53 5.52 5.01
C LEU A 52 -13.39 4.15 5.68
N ASN A 53 -13.56 3.11 4.87
CA ASN A 53 -13.69 1.73 5.28
C ASN A 53 -12.58 0.91 4.60
N LEU A 54 -12.36 -0.34 5.01
CA LEU A 54 -11.23 -1.14 4.54
C LEU A 54 -11.26 -1.37 3.03
N LEU A 55 -12.45 -1.49 2.44
CA LEU A 55 -12.62 -1.65 0.99
C LEU A 55 -12.18 -0.38 0.25
N VAL A 56 -12.67 0.79 0.68
CA VAL A 56 -12.32 2.07 0.07
C VAL A 56 -10.82 2.34 0.22
N THR A 57 -10.25 2.14 1.41
CA THR A 57 -8.79 2.30 1.62
C THR A 57 -7.99 1.32 0.75
N GLY A 58 -8.45 0.07 0.59
CA GLY A 58 -7.84 -0.90 -0.32
C GLY A 58 -7.88 -0.45 -1.78
N LEU A 59 -8.99 0.12 -2.24
CA LEU A 59 -9.12 0.66 -3.59
C LEU A 59 -8.24 1.90 -3.80
N LEU A 60 -8.19 2.82 -2.84
CA LEU A 60 -7.32 4.00 -2.91
C LEU A 60 -5.84 3.60 -2.94
N SER A 61 -5.48 2.49 -2.29
CA SER A 61 -4.12 1.93 -2.31
C SER A 61 -3.66 1.46 -3.70
N LEU A 62 -4.59 1.29 -4.66
CA LEU A 62 -4.25 0.96 -6.05
C LEU A 62 -3.76 2.16 -6.86
N ALA A 63 -4.13 3.38 -6.47
CA ALA A 63 -3.73 4.60 -7.17
C ALA A 63 -2.20 4.74 -7.37
N PRO A 64 -1.36 4.61 -6.32
CA PRO A 64 0.10 4.65 -6.50
C PRO A 64 0.63 3.50 -7.38
N VAL A 65 -0.02 2.33 -7.37
CA VAL A 65 0.39 1.20 -8.22
C VAL A 65 0.12 1.48 -9.70
N LEU A 66 -1.01 2.10 -10.01
CA LEU A 66 -1.34 2.57 -11.35
C LEU A 66 -0.34 3.63 -11.82
N LEU A 67 -0.01 4.60 -10.95
CA LEU A 67 1.01 5.61 -11.23
C LEU A 67 2.38 4.96 -11.51
N MET A 68 2.78 3.99 -10.68
CA MET A 68 4.02 3.23 -10.90
C MET A 68 4.02 2.54 -12.27
N ALA A 69 2.91 1.91 -12.65
CA ALA A 69 2.77 1.24 -13.93
C ALA A 69 2.93 2.21 -15.10
N VAL A 70 2.36 3.42 -15.00
CA VAL A 70 2.52 4.49 -16.00
C VAL A 70 3.98 4.92 -16.09
N ILE A 71 4.65 5.21 -14.98
CA ILE A 71 6.06 5.66 -14.97
C ILE A 71 6.98 4.60 -15.57
N LEU A 72 6.80 3.33 -15.17
CA LEU A 72 7.59 2.22 -15.70
C LEU A 72 7.30 1.99 -17.20
N GLY A 73 6.05 2.11 -17.62
CA GLY A 73 5.64 2.01 -19.02
C GLY A 73 6.29 3.08 -19.89
N LEU A 74 6.23 4.35 -19.45
CA LEU A 74 6.87 5.47 -20.14
C LEU A 74 8.39 5.31 -20.17
N GLY A 75 9.02 4.98 -19.05
CA GLY A 75 10.47 4.80 -18.99
C GLY A 75 10.96 3.59 -19.81
N TRP A 76 10.13 2.56 -19.97
CA TRP A 76 10.41 1.46 -20.89
C TRP A 76 10.31 1.91 -22.36
N TRP A 77 9.24 2.63 -22.71
CA TRP A 77 9.02 3.15 -24.06
C TRP A 77 10.15 4.09 -24.51
N LEU A 78 10.61 4.97 -23.61
CA LEU A 78 11.76 5.85 -23.83
C LEU A 78 13.13 5.14 -23.73
N GLY A 79 13.16 3.83 -23.49
CA GLY A 79 14.39 3.03 -23.42
C GLY A 79 15.21 3.20 -22.13
N ARG A 80 14.78 4.03 -21.18
CA ARG A 80 15.50 4.36 -19.94
C ARG A 80 15.57 3.20 -18.94
N PHE A 81 14.57 2.30 -18.94
CA PHE A 81 14.46 1.21 -17.96
C PHE A 81 14.65 -0.20 -18.54
N ARG A 82 15.29 -0.34 -19.72
CA ARG A 82 15.47 -1.66 -20.37
C ARG A 82 16.27 -2.67 -19.53
N GLN A 83 17.23 -2.18 -18.73
CA GLN A 83 18.10 -2.99 -17.87
C GLN A 83 17.74 -2.85 -16.39
N THR A 84 17.39 -1.66 -15.93
CA THR A 84 17.14 -1.36 -14.50
C THR A 84 15.68 -1.51 -14.07
N GLY A 85 14.74 -1.68 -15.00
CA GLY A 85 13.30 -1.57 -14.71
C GLY A 85 12.77 -2.52 -13.64
N PHE A 86 13.37 -3.70 -13.46
CA PHE A 86 12.97 -4.63 -12.41
C PHE A 86 13.32 -4.09 -11.01
N ALA A 87 14.54 -3.62 -10.81
CA ALA A 87 14.96 -3.06 -9.53
C ALA A 87 14.18 -1.79 -9.18
N VAL A 88 13.91 -0.94 -10.18
CA VAL A 88 13.06 0.24 -10.03
C VAL A 88 11.64 -0.15 -9.61
N ALA A 89 11.04 -1.17 -10.26
CA ALA A 89 9.70 -1.64 -9.92
C ALA A 89 9.63 -2.25 -8.51
N VAL A 90 10.63 -3.06 -8.11
CA VAL A 90 10.70 -3.65 -6.77
C VAL A 90 10.89 -2.57 -5.70
N GLY A 91 11.77 -1.60 -5.94
CA GLY A 91 11.98 -0.47 -5.04
C GLY A 91 10.71 0.37 -4.88
N GLY A 92 10.05 0.70 -5.98
CA GLY A 92 8.77 1.41 -5.96
C GLY A 92 7.68 0.65 -5.22
N ALA A 93 7.52 -0.65 -5.49
CA ALA A 93 6.58 -1.51 -4.79
C ALA A 93 6.84 -1.55 -3.29
N GLY A 94 8.11 -1.68 -2.87
CA GLY A 94 8.50 -1.63 -1.47
C GLY A 94 8.13 -0.30 -0.80
N GLY A 95 8.39 0.82 -1.48
CA GLY A 95 8.03 2.15 -0.99
C GLY A 95 6.52 2.34 -0.80
N ILE A 96 5.69 1.85 -1.75
CA ILE A 96 4.23 1.86 -1.62
C ILE A 96 3.80 1.07 -0.39
N VAL A 97 4.23 -0.19 -0.29
CA VAL A 97 3.79 -1.10 0.78
C VAL A 97 4.18 -0.56 2.16
N LEU A 98 5.40 -0.03 2.31
CA LEU A 98 5.86 0.55 3.58
C LEU A 98 4.98 1.72 4.04
N VAL A 99 4.65 2.64 3.13
CA VAL A 99 3.80 3.78 3.50
C VAL A 99 2.37 3.34 3.81
N LEU A 100 1.82 2.39 3.06
CA LEU A 100 0.50 1.85 3.35
C LEU A 100 0.45 1.18 4.72
N ILE A 101 1.47 0.38 5.08
CA ILE A 101 1.59 -0.22 6.41
C ILE A 101 1.66 0.86 7.47
N ALA A 102 2.55 1.84 7.32
CA ALA A 102 2.73 2.93 8.30
C ALA A 102 1.43 3.73 8.52
N ALA A 103 0.73 4.12 7.45
CA ALA A 103 -0.52 4.87 7.55
C ALA A 103 -1.64 4.08 8.26
N ASN A 104 -1.70 2.76 8.03
CA ASN A 104 -2.68 1.89 8.69
C ASN A 104 -2.29 1.64 10.16
N LEU A 105 -1.00 1.45 10.45
CA LEU A 105 -0.50 1.31 11.82
C LEU A 105 -0.67 2.58 12.65
N GLU A 106 -0.69 3.76 12.03
CA GLU A 106 -0.99 5.00 12.74
C GLU A 106 -2.47 5.05 13.14
N PHE A 107 -3.39 4.65 12.24
CA PHE A 107 -4.81 4.82 12.50
C PHE A 107 -5.43 3.71 13.38
N TRP A 108 -5.19 2.43 13.06
CA TRP A 108 -5.95 1.33 13.66
C TRP A 108 -5.77 1.13 15.17
N PRO A 109 -4.59 1.40 15.79
CA PRO A 109 -4.45 1.30 17.24
C PRO A 109 -5.31 2.29 18.03
N HIS A 110 -5.69 3.42 17.44
CA HIS A 110 -6.63 4.36 18.06
C HIS A 110 -8.09 3.91 17.94
N TYR A 111 -8.39 3.10 16.91
CA TYR A 111 -9.73 2.57 16.66
C TYR A 111 -9.99 1.25 17.40
N LEU A 112 -8.98 0.40 17.55
CA LEU A 112 -9.09 -0.94 18.15
C LEU A 112 -8.54 -0.95 19.58
N PRO A 113 -9.17 -1.70 20.50
CA PRO A 113 -10.31 -2.60 20.30
C PRO A 113 -11.67 -1.93 20.50
N SER A 114 -11.71 -0.65 20.91
CA SER A 114 -12.95 0.06 21.28
C SER A 114 -13.97 0.19 20.13
N MET A 115 -13.52 0.02 18.89
CA MET A 115 -14.28 0.21 17.65
C MET A 115 -14.95 1.60 17.55
N THR A 116 -14.46 2.54 18.35
CA THR A 116 -14.96 3.91 18.43
C THR A 116 -14.12 4.77 17.48
N TYR A 117 -14.78 5.47 16.57
CA TYR A 117 -14.07 6.30 15.60
C TYR A 117 -13.42 7.49 16.34
N PRO A 118 -12.08 7.69 16.23
CA PRO A 118 -11.37 8.71 17.01
C PRO A 118 -11.74 10.16 16.67
N GLY A 119 -12.59 10.39 15.66
CA GLY A 119 -13.03 11.72 15.25
C GLY A 119 -11.97 12.46 14.44
N TRP A 120 -12.23 13.71 14.07
CA TRP A 120 -11.24 14.52 13.35
C TRP A 120 -10.05 14.86 14.26
N PRO A 121 -8.79 14.85 13.77
CA PRO A 121 -8.35 14.66 12.38
C PRO A 121 -8.12 13.20 11.95
N HIS A 122 -8.41 12.23 12.81
CA HIS A 122 -8.04 10.84 12.59
C HIS A 122 -8.89 10.23 11.47
N GLY A 123 -8.24 9.40 10.65
CA GLY A 123 -8.77 8.75 9.46
C GLY A 123 -8.39 9.47 8.16
N LEU A 124 -7.86 10.69 8.25
CA LEU A 124 -7.22 11.34 7.10
C LEU A 124 -5.97 10.58 6.68
N GLU A 125 -5.28 9.90 7.58
CA GLU A 125 -4.11 9.07 7.30
C GLU A 125 -4.47 7.94 6.33
N LEU A 126 -5.68 7.37 6.44
CA LEU A 126 -6.18 6.32 5.54
C LEU A 126 -6.51 6.83 4.12
N LEU A 127 -6.56 8.15 3.93
CA LEU A 127 -6.76 8.78 2.63
C LEU A 127 -5.46 9.39 2.09
N LEU A 128 -4.77 10.18 2.91
CA LEU A 128 -3.52 10.85 2.58
C LEU A 128 -2.35 9.87 2.46
N GLY A 129 -2.32 8.83 3.27
CA GLY A 129 -1.32 7.76 3.20
C GLY A 129 -1.29 7.14 1.80
N PRO A 130 -2.41 6.57 1.30
CA PRO A 130 -2.47 6.03 -0.05
C PRO A 130 -2.33 7.08 -1.18
N LEU A 131 -2.96 8.25 -1.07
CA LEU A 131 -3.05 9.21 -2.18
C LEU A 131 -1.85 10.15 -2.31
N ILE A 132 -1.13 10.42 -1.22
CA ILE A 132 0.00 11.37 -1.21
C ILE A 132 1.27 10.68 -0.71
N GLY A 133 1.20 10.03 0.45
CA GLY A 133 2.35 9.39 1.07
C GLY A 133 2.92 8.27 0.20
N ALA A 134 2.08 7.36 -0.29
CA ALA A 134 2.51 6.20 -1.05
C ALA A 134 3.13 6.57 -2.41
N PRO A 135 2.65 7.57 -3.17
CA PRO A 135 3.38 8.12 -4.31
C PRO A 135 4.77 8.65 -3.96
N VAL A 136 4.93 9.37 -2.84
CA VAL A 136 6.24 9.87 -2.40
C VAL A 136 7.17 8.71 -2.03
N GLY A 137 6.68 7.76 -1.23
CA GLY A 137 7.42 6.55 -0.85
C GLY A 137 7.81 5.69 -2.06
N MET A 138 6.89 5.53 -3.01
CA MET A 138 7.13 4.88 -4.29
C MET A 138 8.28 5.54 -5.04
N MET A 139 8.25 6.87 -5.21
CA MET A 139 9.29 7.60 -5.93
C MET A 139 10.65 7.44 -5.25
N ALA A 140 10.70 7.57 -3.91
CA ALA A 140 11.92 7.33 -3.14
C ALA A 140 12.45 5.90 -3.33
N GLY A 141 11.58 4.89 -3.24
CA GLY A 141 11.93 3.49 -3.46
C GLY A 141 12.41 3.22 -4.90
N MET A 142 11.77 3.83 -5.90
CA MET A 142 12.18 3.74 -7.30
C MET A 142 13.59 4.33 -7.51
N ILE A 143 13.89 5.48 -6.88
CA ILE A 143 15.23 6.10 -6.92
C ILE A 143 16.27 5.16 -6.30
N VAL A 144 16.00 4.60 -5.11
CA VAL A 144 16.91 3.64 -4.46
C VAL A 144 17.14 2.42 -5.35
N GLY A 145 16.07 1.81 -5.89
CA GLY A 145 16.18 0.67 -6.80
C GLY A 145 16.96 0.98 -8.08
N TYR A 146 16.82 2.21 -8.60
CA TYR A 146 17.58 2.68 -9.75
C TYR A 146 19.07 2.82 -9.47
N LEU A 147 19.42 3.47 -8.35
CA LEU A 147 20.81 3.68 -7.93
C LEU A 147 21.50 2.35 -7.66
N PHE A 148 20.81 1.43 -6.98
CA PHE A 148 21.32 0.08 -6.72
C PHE A 148 21.63 -0.67 -8.01
N ALA A 149 20.71 -0.63 -9.00
CA ALA A 149 20.91 -1.30 -10.28
C ALA A 149 21.96 -0.64 -11.18
N ARG A 150 22.43 0.58 -10.86
CA ARG A 150 23.56 1.24 -11.54
C ARG A 150 24.90 0.96 -10.90
N GLY A 151 24.91 0.68 -9.60
CA GLY A 151 26.13 0.30 -8.87
C GLY A 151 26.45 -1.19 -8.91
N SER A 152 25.55 -2.01 -9.48
CA SER A 152 25.70 -3.47 -9.69
C SER A 152 26.08 -3.77 -11.13
#